data_AF-A0A7Z0ETL3-F1
#
_entry.id   AF-A0A7Z0ETL3-F1
#
_cell.length_a   1.000
_cell.length_b   1.000
_cell.length_c   1.000
_cell.angle_alpha   90.00
_cell.angle_beta   90.00
_cell.angle_gamma   90.00
#
_symmetry.space_group_name_H-M   'P 1'
#
loop_
_entity.id
_entity.type
_entity.pdbx_description
1 polymer ?
#
loop_
_entity_poly.entity_id
_entity_poly.type
_entity_poly.pdbx_seq_one_letter_code
_entity_poly.pdbx_strand_id
1 'polypeptide(L)'
;MARDLDISTETIYAWRCQDRIDQGLAPGLTSTEKTELAAANKRIAELEVELLDRRRWRTRLELANAIFEYLEIFHNRQRRHSAIGWLTPLEFENKQPSTVA
;
A
#
# COMPACT_ATOMS: atom_id res chain seq x y z
N MET A 1 -27.02 -17.22 -16.62
CA MET A 1 -26.05 -16.10 -16.72
C MET A 1 -24.87 -16.24 -15.77
N ALA A 2 -25.03 -16.32 -14.43
CA ALA A 2 -23.86 -16.48 -13.54
C ALA A 2 -23.24 -17.89 -13.50
N ARG A 3 -24.07 -18.95 -13.62
CA ARG A 3 -23.57 -20.35 -13.73
C ARG A 3 -22.80 -20.62 -15.02
N ASP A 4 -23.03 -19.81 -16.05
CA ASP A 4 -22.39 -19.95 -17.36
C ASP A 4 -20.97 -19.38 -17.37
N LEU A 5 -20.56 -18.69 -16.28
CA LEU A 5 -19.25 -18.06 -16.09
C LEU A 5 -18.37 -18.79 -15.06
N ASP A 6 -18.80 -19.96 -14.57
CA ASP A 6 -18.14 -20.73 -13.50
C ASP A 6 -17.93 -19.94 -12.18
N ILE A 7 -18.76 -18.91 -11.94
CA ILE A 7 -18.69 -18.11 -10.72
C ILE A 7 -19.56 -18.75 -9.63
N SER A 8 -18.94 -19.09 -8.50
CA SER A 8 -19.64 -19.63 -7.33
C SER A 8 -20.62 -18.60 -6.74
N THR A 9 -21.75 -19.09 -6.20
CA THR A 9 -22.69 -18.28 -5.43
C THR A 9 -22.06 -17.63 -4.21
N GLU A 10 -21.01 -18.24 -3.66
CA GLU A 10 -20.23 -17.68 -2.55
C GLU A 10 -19.47 -16.42 -2.98
N THR A 11 -18.87 -16.42 -4.17
CA THR A 11 -18.19 -15.26 -4.74
C THR A 11 -19.17 -14.10 -4.94
N ILE A 12 -20.37 -14.39 -5.45
CA ILE A 12 -21.44 -13.40 -5.63
C ILE A 12 -21.88 -12.83 -4.27
N TYR A 13 -21.98 -13.68 -3.25
CA TYR A 13 -22.32 -13.24 -1.90
C TYR A 13 -21.23 -12.32 -1.32
N ALA A 14 -19.95 -12.70 -1.45
CA ALA A 14 -18.83 -11.89 -0.99
C ALA A 14 -18.79 -10.52 -1.66
N TRP A 15 -18.99 -10.45 -2.99
CA TRP A 15 -19.06 -9.17 -3.71
C TRP A 15 -20.23 -8.32 -3.25
N ARG A 16 -21.42 -8.91 -3.05
CA ARG A 16 -22.59 -8.17 -2.56
C ARG A 16 -22.37 -7.64 -1.14
N CYS A 17 -21.70 -8.40 -0.28
CA CYS A 17 -21.31 -7.94 1.05
C CYS A 17 -20.32 -6.77 0.96
N GLN A 18 -19.32 -6.85 0.07
CA GLN A 18 -18.37 -5.77 -0.12
C GLN A 18 -19.03 -4.49 -0.67
N ASP A 19 -19.92 -4.61 -1.66
CA ASP A 19 -20.67 -3.48 -2.22
C ASP A 19 -21.51 -2.76 -1.15
N ARG A 20 -22.14 -3.52 -0.24
CA ARG A 20 -22.86 -2.91 0.89
C ARG A 20 -21.94 -2.16 1.84
N ILE A 21 -20.71 -2.62 2.04
CA ILE A 21 -19.70 -1.92 2.85
C ILE A 21 -19.25 -0.66 2.11
N ASP A 22 -18.97 -0.76 0.82
CA ASP A 22 -18.54 0.37 -0.02
C ASP A 22 -19.61 1.47 -0.09
N GLN A 23 -20.90 1.11 -0.02
CA GLN A 23 -22.03 2.04 0.08
C GLN A 23 -22.33 2.53 1.51
N GLY A 24 -21.58 2.11 2.52
CA GLY A 24 -21.81 2.45 3.94
C GLY A 24 -23.06 1.81 4.55
N LEU A 25 -23.66 0.81 3.91
CA LEU A 25 -24.86 0.08 4.35
C LEU A 25 -24.54 -1.08 5.30
N ALA A 26 -23.25 -1.38 5.52
CA ALA A 26 -22.77 -2.39 6.44
C ALA A 26 -21.39 -1.96 7.00
N PRO A 27 -21.06 -2.34 8.25
CA PRO A 27 -19.75 -2.06 8.81
C PRO A 27 -18.67 -2.94 8.15
N GLY A 28 -17.48 -2.37 7.95
CA GLY A 28 -16.31 -3.07 7.40
C GLY A 28 -15.36 -2.12 6.71
N LEU A 29 -14.22 -2.65 6.24
CA LEU A 29 -13.30 -1.91 5.40
C LEU A 29 -13.82 -1.89 3.96
N THR A 30 -13.91 -0.68 3.41
CA THR A 30 -14.18 -0.46 2.00
C THR A 30 -13.07 -1.07 1.14
N SER A 31 -13.38 -1.31 -0.14
CA SER A 31 -12.42 -1.80 -1.11
C SER A 31 -11.19 -0.88 -1.20
N THR A 32 -11.40 0.44 -1.14
CA THR A 32 -10.33 1.45 -1.12
C THR A 32 -9.43 1.28 0.10
N GLU A 33 -10.00 1.28 1.32
CA GLU A 33 -9.22 1.13 2.55
C GLU A 33 -8.46 -0.20 2.58
N LYS A 34 -9.05 -1.29 2.04
CA LYS A 34 -8.35 -2.58 1.91
C LYS A 34 -7.14 -2.47 1.02
N THR A 35 -7.24 -1.78 -0.12
CA THR A 35 -6.10 -1.59 -1.03
C THR A 35 -5.01 -0.71 -0.42
N GLU A 36 -5.39 0.33 0.31
CA GLU A 36 -4.46 1.21 1.03
C GLU A 36 -3.75 0.45 2.16
N LEU A 37 -4.49 -0.33 2.95
CA LEU A 37 -3.93 -1.17 4.01
C LEU A 37 -2.96 -2.21 3.42
N ALA A 38 -3.32 -2.84 2.30
CA ALA A 38 -2.44 -3.77 1.61
C ALA A 38 -1.14 -3.10 1.11
N ALA A 39 -1.24 -1.89 0.55
CA ALA A 39 -0.09 -1.11 0.12
C ALA A 39 0.82 -0.70 1.29
N ALA A 40 0.23 -0.26 2.42
CA ALA A 40 0.96 0.07 3.64
C ALA A 40 1.69 -1.14 4.22
N ASN A 41 1.00 -2.29 4.34
CA ASN A 41 1.59 -3.53 4.84
C ASN A 41 2.74 -4.01 3.94
N LYS A 42 2.60 -3.89 2.62
CA LYS A 42 3.68 -4.21 1.68
C LYS A 42 4.91 -3.33 1.93
N ARG A 43 4.74 -2.02 2.14
CA ARG A 43 5.84 -1.10 2.44
C ARG A 43 6.54 -1.47 3.76
N ILE A 44 5.78 -1.86 4.78
CA ILE A 44 6.32 -2.34 6.07
C ILE A 44 7.15 -3.61 5.87
N ALA A 45 6.64 -4.59 5.12
CA ALA A 45 7.39 -5.82 4.83
C ALA A 45 8.71 -5.54 4.08
N GLU A 46 8.70 -4.61 3.11
CA GLU A 46 9.93 -4.18 2.42
C GLU A 46 10.92 -3.52 3.40
N LEU A 47 10.45 -2.65 4.29
CA LEU A 47 11.27 -2.02 5.33
C LEU A 47 11.89 -3.05 6.29
N GLU A 48 11.12 -4.04 6.71
CA GLU A 48 11.58 -5.11 7.60
C GLU A 48 12.76 -5.86 6.99
N VAL A 49 12.57 -6.39 5.77
CA VAL A 49 13.59 -7.19 5.07
C VAL A 49 14.82 -6.38 4.69
N GLU A 50 14.63 -5.13 4.26
CA GLU A 50 15.73 -4.33 3.73
C GLU A 50 16.48 -3.50 4.76
N LEU A 51 15.87 -3.21 5.91
CA LEU A 51 16.47 -2.38 6.94
C LEU A 51 16.54 -3.10 8.29
N LEU A 52 15.39 -3.55 8.81
CA LEU A 52 15.31 -4.04 10.19
C LEU A 52 16.12 -5.33 10.38
N ASP A 53 15.99 -6.26 9.44
CA ASP A 53 16.60 -7.59 9.53
C ASP A 53 18.09 -7.62 9.16
N ARG A 54 18.63 -6.53 8.61
CA ARG A 54 20.02 -6.48 8.14
C ARG A 54 21.04 -6.33 9.25
N ARG A 55 20.67 -5.77 10.40
CA ARG A 55 21.60 -5.56 11.52
C ARG A 55 20.86 -5.43 12.85
N ARG A 56 21.60 -5.61 13.95
CA ARG A 56 21.10 -5.30 15.29
C ARG A 56 21.21 -3.81 15.58
N TRP A 57 20.15 -3.24 16.13
CA TRP A 57 20.03 -1.84 16.52
C TRP A 57 20.28 -1.68 18.02
N ARG A 58 21.07 -0.68 18.42
CA ARG A 58 21.41 -0.51 19.84
C ARG A 58 20.36 0.30 20.59
N THR A 59 19.71 1.24 19.91
CA THR A 59 18.70 2.12 20.52
C THR A 59 17.51 2.33 19.58
N ARG A 60 16.35 2.67 20.17
CA ARG A 60 15.16 3.06 19.40
C ARG A 60 15.39 4.33 18.58
N LEU A 61 16.23 5.25 19.07
CA LEU A 61 16.57 6.50 18.36
C LEU A 61 17.40 6.21 17.10
N GLU A 62 18.40 5.34 17.21
CA GLU A 62 19.19 4.90 16.06
C GLU A 62 18.29 4.27 14.99
N LEU A 63 17.39 3.38 15.42
CA LEU A 63 16.46 2.72 14.51
C LEU A 63 15.50 3.72 13.86
N ALA A 64 14.93 4.65 14.64
CA ALA A 64 14.02 5.67 14.12
C ALA A 64 14.70 6.55 13.07
N ASN A 65 15.95 6.96 13.31
CA ASN A 65 16.74 7.73 12.34
C ASN A 65 16.98 6.94 11.06
N ALA A 66 17.29 5.65 11.17
CA ALA A 66 17.51 4.82 9.99
C ALA A 66 16.23 4.54 9.20
N ILE A 67 15.08 4.37 9.89
CA ILE A 67 13.77 4.27 9.22
C ILE A 67 13.48 5.58 8.48
N PHE A 68 13.69 6.73 9.10
CA PHE A 68 13.50 8.03 8.46
C PHE A 68 14.41 8.19 7.23
N GLU A 69 15.70 7.88 7.35
CA GLU A 69 16.65 7.94 6.25
C GLU A 69 16.24 7.00 5.10
N TYR A 70 15.83 5.77 5.43
CA TYR A 70 15.34 4.82 4.43
C TYR A 70 14.10 5.36 3.73
N LEU A 71 13.11 5.90 4.46
CA LEU A 71 11.86 6.38 3.87
C LEU A 71 12.08 7.61 3.00
N GLU A 72 12.76 8.63 3.53
CA GLU A 72 12.86 9.94 2.86
C GLU A 72 13.96 9.99 1.80
N ILE A 73 15.13 9.39 2.10
CA ILE A 73 16.28 9.49 1.20
C ILE A 73 16.27 8.33 0.22
N PHE A 74 16.18 7.09 0.71
CA PHE A 74 16.27 5.95 -0.18
C PHE A 74 14.95 5.70 -0.93
N HIS A 75 13.84 5.48 -0.23
CA HIS A 75 12.56 5.09 -0.84
C HIS A 75 11.93 6.23 -1.64
N ASN A 76 11.69 7.40 -1.03
CA ASN A 76 10.97 8.50 -1.70
C ASN A 76 11.82 9.16 -2.80
N ARG A 77 13.15 9.28 -2.62
CA ARG A 77 14.03 10.07 -3.50
C ARG A 77 14.95 9.29 -4.42
N GLN A 78 15.28 8.02 -4.12
CA GLN A 78 16.28 7.26 -4.90
C GLN A 78 15.71 5.98 -5.52
N ARG A 79 14.77 5.29 -4.85
CA ARG A 79 14.20 4.03 -5.32
C ARG A 79 13.29 4.30 -6.51
N ARG A 80 13.59 3.63 -7.62
CA ARG A 80 12.79 3.67 -8.84
C ARG A 80 11.83 2.50 -8.87
N HIS A 81 10.57 2.77 -9.17
CA HIS A 81 9.52 1.76 -9.17
C HIS A 81 9.00 1.53 -10.59
N SER A 82 8.98 0.27 -11.03
CA SER A 82 8.48 -0.11 -12.35
C SER A 82 7.01 0.26 -12.55
N ALA A 83 6.20 0.19 -11.49
CA ALA A 83 4.78 0.53 -11.51
C ALA A 83 4.50 2.01 -11.85
N ILE A 84 5.45 2.92 -11.60
CA ILE A 84 5.33 4.36 -11.91
C ILE A 84 6.31 4.79 -13.00
N GLY A 85 6.64 3.88 -13.93
CA GLY A 85 7.45 4.19 -15.11
C GLY A 85 8.94 4.40 -14.79
N TRP A 86 9.47 3.68 -13.79
CA TRP A 86 10.85 3.80 -13.32
C TRP A 86 11.22 5.18 -12.78
N LEU A 87 10.21 5.93 -12.32
CA LEU A 87 10.39 7.16 -11.57
C LEU A 87 10.54 6.87 -10.08
N THR A 88 11.11 7.82 -9.35
CA THR A 88 11.03 7.83 -7.88
C THR A 88 9.64 8.33 -7.44
N PRO A 89 9.18 7.97 -6.23
CA PRO A 89 7.91 8.48 -5.72
C PRO A 89 7.83 10.02 -5.76
N LEU A 90 8.90 10.71 -5.36
CA LEU A 90 8.98 12.17 -5.40
C LEU A 90 8.89 12.72 -6.84
N GLU A 91 9.59 12.10 -7.80
CA GLU A 91 9.50 12.50 -9.22
C GLU A 91 8.10 12.29 -9.78
N PHE A 92 7.42 11.23 -9.37
CA PHE A 92 6.05 10.95 -9.79
C PHE A 92 5.08 11.98 -9.21
N GLU A 93 5.15 12.28 -7.91
CA GLU A 93 4.33 13.32 -7.27
C GLU A 93 4.55 14.70 -7.91
N ASN A 94 5.79 15.08 -8.19
CA ASN A 94 6.10 16.36 -8.84
C ASN A 94 5.56 16.48 -10.28
N LYS A 95 5.30 15.34 -10.95
CA LYS A 95 4.70 15.32 -12.29
C LYS A 95 3.17 15.32 -12.26
N GLN A 96 2.58 14.94 -11.14
CA GLN A 96 1.13 15.08 -10.95
C GLN A 96 0.84 16.58 -10.80
N PRO A 97 -0.16 17.13 -11.50
CA PRO A 97 -0.61 18.48 -11.19
C PRO A 97 -1.04 18.46 -9.72
N SER A 98 -0.44 19.34 -8.92
CA SER A 98 -0.70 19.45 -7.49
C SER A 98 -2.21 19.61 -7.30
N THR A 99 -2.90 18.51 -7.02
CA THR A 99 -4.33 18.51 -6.69
C THR A 99 -4.38 18.92 -5.23
N VAL A 100 -4.07 20.18 -5.00
CA VAL A 100 -4.32 20.86 -3.72
C VAL A 100 -5.75 21.38 -3.86
N ALA A 101 -6.68 20.68 -3.21
CA ALA A 101 -8.01 21.20 -2.91
C ALA A 101 -7.93 22.17 -1.72
#